data_AF-A0A919M861-F1
#
_entry.id   AF-A0A919M861-F1
#
_cell.length_a   1.000
_cell.length_b   1.000
_cell.length_c   1.000
_cell.angle_alpha   90.00
_cell.angle_beta   90.00
_cell.angle_gamma   90.00
#
_symmetry.space_group_name_H-M   'P 1'
#
loop_
_entity.id
_entity.type
_entity.pdbx_description
1 polymer ?
#
loop_
_entity_poly.entity_id
_entity_poly.type
_entity_poly.pdbx_seq_one_letter_code
_entity_poly.pdbx_strand_id
1 'polypeptide(L)'
;MLPVAWAVDATAPRFAAVPELVGTPLTAPSAGGPRGLRQLIRLRGLRSVYESFLDDLAHRIVAIGESTPAPAAEPVTDFASVPDAFSASSSDPRVHIIIAAASREEMDKVRKNLAYYGAEARDWAPYLPDDPESLATRARLLAADQALRGEVAALDDVLDRIEHARASHEIVVILCDWWLTQLDAYQHILAEIDRRGLGEAVVMVPASRTDRESMENVAELRFGLRSTFKQSWKQSQTLLHRDIATADAFDADLAGVLEEARNRLFRTDSTRPATDEPIVERPILRGP
;
A
#
# COMPACT_ATOMS: atom_id res chain seq x y z
N MET A 1 4.80 -17.73 -8.44
CA MET A 1 3.46 -17.76 -9.07
C MET A 1 2.44 -17.84 -7.94
N LEU A 2 1.80 -16.73 -7.60
CA LEU A 2 0.72 -16.72 -6.61
C LEU A 2 -0.62 -16.91 -7.35
N PRO A 3 -1.54 -17.75 -6.85
CA PRO A 3 -2.85 -17.93 -7.45
C PRO A 3 -3.74 -16.73 -7.10
N VAL A 4 -4.37 -16.14 -8.13
CA VAL A 4 -5.41 -15.13 -7.95
C VAL A 4 -6.70 -15.86 -7.57
N ALA A 5 -7.20 -15.63 -6.35
CA ALA A 5 -8.53 -16.04 -5.95
C ALA A 5 -9.50 -14.90 -6.27
N TRP A 6 -10.44 -15.15 -7.18
CA TRP A 6 -11.52 -14.21 -7.47
C TRP A 6 -12.59 -14.37 -6.38
N ALA A 7 -12.79 -13.34 -5.56
CA ALA A 7 -13.94 -13.26 -4.67
C ALA A 7 -15.17 -12.88 -5.51
N VAL A 8 -16.21 -13.70 -5.45
CA VAL A 8 -17.49 -13.40 -6.10
C VAL A 8 -18.30 -12.56 -5.11
N ASP A 9 -18.30 -11.24 -5.29
CA ASP A 9 -19.20 -10.37 -4.54
C ASP A 9 -20.65 -10.75 -4.85
N ALA A 10 -21.47 -10.87 -3.80
CA ALA A 10 -22.88 -11.30 -3.88
C ALA A 10 -23.80 -10.28 -4.59
N THR A 11 -23.24 -9.21 -5.14
CA THR A 11 -23.93 -8.22 -5.99
C THR A 11 -23.20 -8.01 -7.31
N ALA A 12 -22.63 -9.09 -7.87
CA ALA A 12 -22.32 -9.09 -9.30
C ALA A 12 -23.60 -8.66 -10.05
N PRO A 13 -23.54 -7.64 -10.94
CA PRO A 13 -24.65 -7.35 -11.82
C PRO A 13 -25.03 -8.69 -12.46
N ARG A 14 -26.32 -9.01 -12.52
CA ARG A 14 -26.79 -10.19 -13.24
C ARG A 14 -26.36 -10.00 -14.69
N PHE A 15 -25.14 -10.41 -15.04
CA PHE A 15 -24.79 -10.72 -16.40
C PHE A 15 -25.82 -11.76 -16.77
N ALA A 16 -26.76 -11.38 -17.65
CA ALA A 16 -27.70 -12.28 -18.26
C ALA A 16 -26.91 -13.53 -18.57
N ALA A 17 -27.29 -14.65 -17.93
CA ALA A 17 -26.54 -15.91 -17.94
C ALA A 17 -25.87 -16.02 -19.29
N VAL A 18 -24.53 -15.90 -19.32
CA VAL A 18 -23.78 -16.03 -20.58
C VAL A 18 -24.35 -17.28 -21.19
N PRO A 19 -25.08 -17.21 -22.32
CA PRO A 19 -25.66 -18.41 -22.87
C PRO A 19 -24.46 -19.32 -23.02
N GLU A 20 -24.53 -20.44 -22.28
CA GLU A 20 -23.54 -21.49 -22.35
C GLU A 20 -23.16 -21.57 -23.82
N LEU A 21 -21.89 -21.37 -24.15
CA LEU A 21 -21.42 -21.31 -25.53
C LEU A 21 -21.66 -22.70 -26.13
N VAL A 22 -22.92 -23.02 -26.44
CA VAL A 22 -23.41 -24.20 -27.14
C VAL A 22 -23.14 -23.91 -28.62
N GLY A 23 -21.87 -23.69 -28.90
CA GLY A 23 -21.31 -23.77 -30.23
C GLY A 23 -20.59 -25.11 -30.33
N THR A 24 -20.74 -25.77 -31.46
CA THR A 24 -19.94 -26.95 -31.85
C THR A 24 -18.48 -26.71 -31.47
N PRO A 25 -17.80 -27.62 -30.74
CA PRO A 25 -16.41 -27.43 -30.36
C PRO A 25 -15.60 -27.06 -31.59
N LEU A 26 -14.77 -26.01 -31.50
CA LEU A 26 -13.78 -25.71 -32.53
C LEU A 26 -13.00 -27.00 -32.75
N THR A 27 -13.16 -27.60 -33.92
CA THR A 27 -12.41 -28.80 -34.25
C THR A 27 -10.98 -28.35 -34.36
N ALA A 28 -10.18 -28.64 -33.32
CA ALA A 28 -8.75 -28.39 -33.35
C ALA A 28 -8.22 -29.03 -34.64
N PRO A 29 -7.35 -28.35 -35.42
CA PRO A 29 -6.91 -28.85 -36.71
C PRO A 29 -6.25 -30.22 -36.51
N SER A 30 -6.97 -31.28 -36.81
CA SER A 30 -6.51 -32.65 -36.65
C SER A 30 -5.66 -33.03 -37.85
N ALA A 31 -4.50 -32.39 -37.99
CA ALA A 31 -3.40 -32.91 -38.77
C ALA A 31 -2.47 -33.69 -37.84
N GLY A 32 -2.93 -34.86 -37.38
CA GLY A 32 -2.11 -35.91 -36.76
C GLY A 32 -1.48 -35.59 -35.38
N GLY A 33 -2.27 -35.68 -34.32
CA GLY A 33 -1.79 -35.83 -32.93
C GLY A 33 -2.11 -34.67 -31.97
N PRO A 34 -1.95 -34.86 -30.64
CA PRO A 34 -2.34 -33.91 -29.60
C PRO A 34 -1.31 -32.77 -29.53
N ARG A 35 -1.32 -31.88 -30.52
CA ARG A 35 -0.41 -30.73 -30.60
C ARG A 35 -1.18 -29.46 -30.30
N GLY A 36 -0.86 -28.81 -29.18
CA GLY A 36 -1.46 -27.53 -28.81
C GLY A 36 -1.03 -26.37 -29.73
N LEU A 37 -1.84 -25.31 -29.81
CA LEU A 37 -1.61 -24.11 -30.65
C LEU A 37 -0.17 -23.57 -30.62
N ARG A 38 0.49 -23.66 -29.44
CA ARG A 38 1.89 -23.27 -29.26
C ARG A 38 2.88 -24.01 -30.16
N GLN A 39 2.62 -25.26 -30.53
CA GLN A 39 3.47 -26.02 -31.44
C GLN A 39 3.31 -25.58 -32.90
N LEU A 40 2.10 -25.18 -33.32
CA LEU A 40 1.82 -24.68 -34.67
C LEU A 40 2.53 -23.34 -34.93
N ILE A 41 2.62 -22.48 -33.90
CA ILE A 41 3.33 -21.19 -33.97
C ILE A 41 4.86 -21.37 -34.16
N ARG A 42 5.44 -22.47 -33.66
CA ARG A 42 6.91 -22.66 -33.64
C ARG A 42 7.50 -23.33 -34.89
N LEU A 43 6.71 -24.10 -35.64
CA LEU A 43 7.23 -24.91 -36.76
C LEU A 43 6.89 -24.25 -38.10
N ARG A 44 7.92 -23.72 -38.79
CA ARG A 44 7.77 -23.03 -40.09
C ARG A 44 7.04 -23.85 -41.16
N GLY A 45 7.09 -25.18 -41.10
CA GLY A 45 6.42 -26.08 -42.05
C GLY A 45 4.91 -26.27 -41.82
N LEU A 46 4.35 -25.77 -40.71
CA LEU A 46 2.93 -25.87 -40.38
C LEU A 46 2.21 -24.51 -40.43
N ARG A 47 2.84 -23.52 -41.07
CA ARG A 47 2.32 -22.15 -41.18
C ARG A 47 0.95 -22.09 -41.85
N SER A 48 0.74 -22.87 -42.91
CA SER A 48 -0.55 -22.93 -43.63
C SER A 48 -1.68 -23.49 -42.75
N VAL A 49 -1.37 -24.44 -41.87
CA VAL A 49 -2.34 -25.02 -40.92
C VAL A 49 -2.73 -24.00 -39.84
N TYR A 50 -1.77 -23.19 -39.39
CA TYR A 50 -2.03 -22.09 -38.46
C TYR A 50 -2.85 -20.96 -39.09
N GLU A 51 -2.51 -20.57 -40.33
CA GLU A 51 -3.23 -19.51 -41.06
C GLU A 51 -4.68 -19.90 -41.35
N SER A 52 -4.93 -21.15 -41.77
CA SER A 52 -6.30 -21.67 -41.94
C SER A 52 -7.10 -21.65 -40.64
N PHE A 53 -6.49 -22.05 -39.51
CA PHE A 53 -7.16 -22.03 -38.21
C PHE A 53 -7.49 -20.60 -37.75
N LEU A 54 -6.58 -19.64 -37.97
CA LEU A 54 -6.82 -18.24 -37.64
C LEU A 54 -7.97 -17.66 -38.47
N ASP A 55 -8.03 -18.02 -39.76
CA ASP A 55 -9.10 -17.56 -40.65
C ASP A 55 -10.46 -18.10 -40.20
N ASP A 56 -10.53 -19.40 -39.85
CA ASP A 56 -11.75 -20.02 -39.29
C ASP A 56 -12.18 -19.38 -37.96
N LEU A 57 -11.22 -19.09 -37.08
CA LEU A 57 -11.48 -18.43 -35.81
C LEU A 57 -11.98 -16.99 -36.01
N ALA A 58 -11.36 -16.24 -36.91
CA ALA A 58 -11.74 -14.86 -37.22
C ALA A 58 -13.17 -14.81 -37.77
N HIS A 59 -13.48 -15.64 -38.77
CA HIS A 59 -14.83 -15.76 -39.31
C HIS A 59 -15.85 -16.15 -38.24
N ARG A 60 -15.49 -17.04 -37.31
CA ARG A 60 -16.38 -17.44 -36.22
C ARG A 60 -16.62 -16.33 -35.21
N ILE A 61 -15.60 -15.54 -34.86
CA ILE A 61 -15.74 -14.39 -33.96
C ILE A 61 -16.67 -13.36 -34.60
N VAL A 62 -16.49 -13.04 -35.89
CA VAL A 62 -17.36 -12.12 -36.63
C VAL A 62 -18.79 -12.65 -36.69
N ALA A 63 -18.97 -13.92 -37.06
CA ALA A 63 -20.29 -14.54 -37.15
C ALA A 63 -21.02 -14.54 -35.80
N ILE A 64 -20.31 -14.83 -34.69
CA ILE A 64 -20.89 -14.76 -33.34
C ILE A 64 -21.21 -13.32 -32.96
N GLY A 65 -20.35 -12.35 -33.30
CA GLY A 65 -20.58 -10.93 -33.05
C GLY A 65 -21.81 -10.38 -33.81
N GLU A 66 -22.02 -10.84 -35.04
CA GLU A 66 -23.19 -10.48 -35.85
C GLU A 66 -24.47 -11.19 -35.38
N SER A 67 -24.38 -12.45 -34.94
CA SER A 67 -25.55 -13.23 -34.50
C SER A 67 -25.95 -12.98 -33.05
N THR A 68 -25.08 -12.34 -32.25
CA THR A 68 -25.33 -12.03 -30.84
C THR A 68 -25.69 -10.55 -30.73
N PRO A 69 -27.00 -10.19 -30.72
CA PRO A 69 -27.38 -8.81 -30.48
C PRO A 69 -26.81 -8.37 -29.13
N ALA A 70 -26.13 -7.22 -29.10
CA ALA A 70 -25.69 -6.63 -27.86
C ALA A 70 -26.90 -6.47 -26.93
N PRO A 71 -26.77 -6.79 -25.63
CA PRO A 71 -27.85 -6.52 -24.68
C PRO A 71 -28.26 -5.05 -24.83
N ALA A 72 -29.57 -4.79 -24.85
CA ALA A 72 -30.07 -3.43 -24.92
C ALA A 72 -29.38 -2.62 -23.82
N ALA A 73 -28.71 -1.53 -24.21
CA ALA A 73 -28.03 -0.68 -23.26
C ALA A 73 -29.07 -0.23 -22.23
N GLU A 74 -28.89 -0.64 -20.97
CA GLU A 74 -29.63 -0.03 -19.89
C GLU A 74 -29.36 1.48 -19.95
N PRO A 75 -30.36 2.33 -19.70
CA PRO A 75 -30.18 3.77 -19.75
C PRO A 75 -28.96 4.12 -18.91
N VAL A 76 -28.01 4.82 -19.53
CA VAL A 76 -26.74 5.20 -18.93
C VAL A 76 -27.04 5.88 -17.60
N THR A 77 -26.80 5.16 -16.50
CA THR A 77 -26.78 5.73 -15.16
C THR A 77 -25.81 6.90 -15.22
N ASP A 78 -26.18 8.06 -14.66
CA ASP A 78 -25.32 9.24 -14.63
C ASP A 78 -23.89 8.82 -14.26
N PHE A 79 -22.93 9.04 -15.16
CA PHE A 79 -21.55 8.60 -14.95
C PHE A 79 -20.96 9.15 -13.66
N ALA A 80 -21.44 10.31 -13.19
CA ALA A 80 -21.04 10.90 -11.91
C ALA A 80 -21.59 10.14 -10.68
N SER A 81 -22.58 9.27 -10.87
CA SER A 81 -23.21 8.46 -9.81
C SER A 81 -22.67 7.03 -9.73
N VAL A 82 -21.87 6.60 -10.72
CA VAL A 82 -21.21 5.30 -10.69
C VAL A 82 -19.99 5.39 -9.76
N PRO A 83 -19.91 4.56 -8.71
CA PRO A 83 -18.74 4.54 -7.83
C PRO A 83 -17.46 4.30 -8.64
N ASP A 84 -16.41 5.07 -8.35
CA ASP A 84 -15.12 4.91 -9.02
C ASP A 84 -14.54 3.53 -8.67
N ALA A 85 -14.46 2.65 -9.67
CA ALA A 85 -13.92 1.29 -9.55
C ALA A 85 -12.42 1.27 -9.20
N PHE A 86 -11.72 2.39 -9.31
CA PHE A 86 -10.32 2.58 -8.93
C PHE A 86 -10.16 3.45 -7.67
N SER A 87 -11.26 3.93 -7.09
CA SER A 87 -11.17 4.53 -5.76
C SER A 87 -10.76 3.44 -4.78
N ALA A 88 -9.69 3.71 -4.03
CA ALA A 88 -9.18 2.83 -2.96
C ALA A 88 -10.39 2.28 -2.18
N SER A 89 -10.55 0.97 -2.22
CA SER A 89 -11.69 0.32 -1.61
C SER A 89 -11.74 0.71 -0.12
N SER A 90 -12.93 0.83 0.47
CA SER A 90 -13.02 1.09 1.92
C SER A 90 -12.39 -0.02 2.79
N SER A 91 -11.90 -1.10 2.17
CA SER A 91 -11.14 -2.19 2.78
C SER A 91 -9.62 -2.06 2.65
N ASP A 92 -9.08 -1.06 1.94
CA ASP A 92 -7.63 -0.90 1.85
C ASP A 92 -7.06 -0.58 3.24
N PRO A 93 -5.99 -1.27 3.69
CA PRO A 93 -5.43 -1.02 5.02
C PRO A 93 -4.97 0.44 5.14
N ARG A 94 -5.35 1.08 6.24
CA ARG A 94 -4.98 2.47 6.53
C ARG A 94 -3.62 2.54 7.18
N VAL A 95 -2.85 3.56 6.79
CA VAL A 95 -1.60 3.93 7.46
C VAL A 95 -1.67 5.38 7.90
N HIS A 96 -1.44 5.60 9.20
CA HIS A 96 -1.32 6.91 9.82
C HIS A 96 0.14 7.34 9.77
N ILE A 97 0.41 8.38 9.00
CA ILE A 97 1.74 9.00 8.88
C ILE A 97 1.73 10.25 9.73
N ILE A 98 2.41 10.19 10.87
CA ILE A 98 2.45 11.28 11.85
C ILE A 98 3.76 12.03 11.67
N ILE A 99 3.66 13.33 11.38
CA ILE A 99 4.84 14.19 11.22
C ILE A 99 5.16 14.83 12.58
N ALA A 100 6.14 14.28 13.25
CA ALA A 100 6.75 14.85 14.44
C ALA A 100 7.88 15.80 14.00
N ALA A 101 7.47 16.96 13.50
CA ALA A 101 8.32 18.13 13.26
C ALA A 101 7.58 19.39 13.75
N ALA A 102 8.32 20.46 13.99
CA ALA A 102 7.74 21.76 14.37
C ALA A 102 7.69 22.70 13.15
N SER A 103 6.88 23.76 13.27
CA SER A 103 6.85 24.81 12.25
C SER A 103 8.17 25.59 12.21
N ARG A 104 8.40 26.33 11.12
CA ARG A 104 9.56 27.23 11.00
C ARG A 104 9.65 28.23 12.16
N GLU A 105 8.52 28.76 12.62
CA GLU A 105 8.47 29.74 13.72
C GLU A 105 8.91 29.13 15.05
N GLU A 106 8.50 27.90 15.33
CA GLU A 106 8.88 27.19 16.55
C GLU A 106 10.35 26.76 16.52
N MET A 107 10.85 26.35 15.35
CA MET A 107 12.23 25.91 15.18
C MET A 107 13.26 27.02 15.31
N ASP A 108 12.89 28.28 15.08
CA ASP A 108 13.75 29.46 15.28
C ASP A 108 14.29 29.55 16.73
N LYS A 109 13.60 28.93 17.69
CA LYS A 109 14.00 28.92 19.11
C LYS A 109 15.19 28.02 19.40
N VAL A 110 15.38 26.97 18.59
CA VAL A 110 16.36 25.90 18.86
C VAL A 110 17.38 25.74 17.74
N ARG A 111 17.11 26.28 16.55
CA ARG A 111 17.88 26.00 15.34
C ARG A 111 18.10 27.26 14.51
N LYS A 112 19.28 27.39 13.89
CA LYS A 112 19.67 28.56 13.08
C LYS A 112 19.29 28.40 11.61
N ASN A 113 19.48 27.22 11.02
CA ASN A 113 19.15 26.95 9.63
C ASN A 113 17.73 26.41 9.50
N LEU A 114 16.81 27.28 9.07
CA LEU A 114 15.39 26.98 8.98
C LEU A 114 14.91 26.58 7.57
N ALA A 115 15.82 26.42 6.60
CA ALA A 115 15.46 26.11 5.22
C ALA A 115 14.69 24.78 5.07
N TYR A 116 14.85 23.86 6.02
CA TYR A 116 14.21 22.55 6.06
C TYR A 116 12.75 22.55 6.54
N TYR A 117 12.23 23.68 7.02
CA TYR A 117 10.90 23.78 7.62
C TYR A 117 10.03 24.80 6.88
N GLY A 118 8.74 24.49 6.73
CA GLY A 118 7.74 25.41 6.20
C GLY A 118 6.84 26.01 7.28
N ALA A 119 5.65 26.47 6.88
CA ALA A 119 4.70 27.07 7.80
C ALA A 119 4.09 26.02 8.74
N GLU A 120 3.98 24.77 8.27
CA GLU A 120 3.40 23.67 9.01
C GLU A 120 4.40 22.51 9.16
N ALA A 121 4.16 21.63 10.14
CA ALA A 121 4.99 20.45 10.37
C ALA A 121 5.14 19.55 9.12
N ARG A 122 4.07 19.43 8.33
CA ARG A 122 4.05 18.62 7.09
C ARG A 122 4.97 19.12 5.99
N ASP A 123 5.42 20.37 6.06
CA ASP A 123 6.33 20.96 5.08
C ASP A 123 7.80 20.58 5.32
N TRP A 124 8.08 19.84 6.40
CA TRP A 124 9.43 19.44 6.77
C TRP A 124 10.10 18.56 5.70
N ALA A 125 11.26 19.02 5.21
CA ALA A 125 12.04 18.41 4.15
C ALA A 125 13.52 18.28 4.59
N PRO A 126 13.90 17.20 5.30
CA PRO A 126 15.22 17.05 5.92
C PRO A 126 16.37 16.77 4.93
N TYR A 127 16.06 16.43 3.68
CA TYR A 127 17.05 16.03 2.67
C TYR A 127 17.48 17.17 1.73
N LEU A 128 17.09 18.41 2.03
CA LEU A 128 17.63 19.57 1.32
C LEU A 128 19.16 19.68 1.45
N PRO A 129 19.85 20.27 0.46
CA PRO A 129 19.32 20.72 -0.84
C PRO A 129 19.17 19.59 -1.87
N ASP A 130 19.65 18.38 -1.57
CA ASP A 130 19.72 17.28 -2.54
C ASP A 130 18.32 16.80 -2.96
N ASP A 131 17.37 16.80 -2.03
CA ASP A 131 15.97 16.49 -2.30
C ASP A 131 15.04 17.50 -1.60
N PRO A 132 14.26 18.31 -2.35
CA PRO A 132 13.38 19.33 -1.79
C PRO A 132 12.01 18.79 -1.35
N GLU A 133 11.70 17.52 -1.57
CA GLU A 133 10.38 16.97 -1.26
C GLU A 133 10.18 16.81 0.26
N SER A 134 9.04 17.30 0.75
CA SER A 134 8.63 17.07 2.15
C SER A 134 8.43 15.59 2.44
N LEU A 135 8.80 15.14 3.63
CA LEU A 135 8.57 13.74 4.02
C LEU A 135 7.09 13.35 4.07
N ALA A 136 6.21 14.30 4.39
CA ALA A 136 4.77 14.07 4.38
C ALA A 136 4.23 13.72 2.99
N THR A 137 4.78 14.32 1.93
CA THR A 137 4.38 14.04 0.54
C THR A 137 4.98 12.72 0.09
N ARG A 138 6.28 12.53 0.32
CA ARG A 138 7.02 11.31 0.00
C ARG A 138 6.41 10.06 0.64
N ALA A 139 6.17 10.09 1.95
CA ALA A 139 5.60 8.95 2.67
C ALA A 139 4.18 8.60 2.20
N ARG A 140 3.38 9.60 1.80
CA ARG A 140 2.04 9.38 1.24
C ARG A 140 2.09 8.72 -0.13
N LEU A 141 3.03 9.13 -0.98
CA LEU A 141 3.25 8.51 -2.29
C LEU A 141 3.70 7.05 -2.13
N LEU A 142 4.66 6.79 -1.23
CA LEU A 142 5.12 5.43 -0.94
C LEU A 142 4.02 4.53 -0.35
N ALA A 143 3.16 5.07 0.51
CA ALA A 143 1.98 4.35 1.00
C ALA A 143 1.03 4.00 -0.16
N ALA A 144 0.75 4.95 -1.05
CA ALA A 144 -0.11 4.73 -2.21
C ALA A 144 0.47 3.66 -3.17
N ASP A 145 1.78 3.66 -3.39
CA ASP A 145 2.48 2.65 -4.19
C ASP A 145 2.34 1.22 -3.63
N GLN A 146 2.09 1.10 -2.33
CA GLN A 146 1.80 -0.18 -1.66
C GLN A 146 0.30 -0.49 -1.50
N ALA A 147 -0.57 0.27 -2.17
CA ALA A 147 -2.03 0.21 -2.04
C ALA A 147 -2.51 0.43 -0.58
N LEU A 148 -1.82 1.29 0.16
CA LEU A 148 -2.22 1.74 1.50
C LEU A 148 -2.78 3.16 1.42
N ARG A 149 -3.82 3.42 2.21
CA ARG A 149 -4.36 4.77 2.36
C ARG A 149 -3.57 5.54 3.41
N GLY A 150 -2.66 6.40 2.96
CA GLY A 150 -1.84 7.27 3.82
C GLY A 150 -2.59 8.52 4.28
N GLU A 151 -2.88 8.60 5.57
CA GLU A 151 -3.37 9.82 6.22
C GLU A 151 -2.21 10.53 6.91
N VAL A 152 -1.97 11.80 6.55
CA VAL A 152 -0.92 12.61 7.18
C VAL A 152 -1.53 13.43 8.30
N ALA A 153 -0.97 13.30 9.50
CA ALA A 153 -1.36 14.05 10.67
C ALA A 153 -0.18 14.74 11.35
N ALA A 154 -0.46 15.84 12.04
CA ALA A 154 0.48 16.43 12.99
C ALA A 154 0.61 15.55 14.24
N LEU A 155 1.59 15.88 15.10
CA LEU A 155 1.78 15.19 16.38
C LEU A 155 0.61 15.37 17.35
N ASP A 156 -0.23 16.38 17.14
CA ASP A 156 -1.46 16.58 17.92
C ASP A 156 -2.37 15.34 17.79
N ASP A 157 -2.92 14.86 18.90
CA ASP A 157 -3.75 13.64 18.99
C ASP A 157 -3.04 12.32 18.64
N VAL A 158 -1.70 12.29 18.63
CA VAL A 158 -0.91 11.07 18.35
C VAL A 158 -1.24 9.89 19.27
N LEU A 159 -1.50 10.14 20.56
CA LEU A 159 -1.82 9.08 21.51
C LEU A 159 -3.17 8.43 21.16
N ASP A 160 -4.18 9.24 20.89
CA ASP A 160 -5.51 8.77 20.51
C ASP A 160 -5.45 8.00 19.18
N ARG A 161 -4.63 8.45 18.23
CA ARG A 161 -4.40 7.73 16.97
C ARG A 161 -3.69 6.40 17.17
N ILE A 162 -2.67 6.33 18.02
CA ILE A 162 -1.97 5.06 18.32
C ILE A 162 -2.95 4.08 18.99
N GLU A 163 -3.78 4.56 19.92
CA GLU A 163 -4.79 3.74 20.59
C GLU A 163 -5.88 3.26 19.61
N HIS A 164 -6.37 4.16 18.74
CA HIS A 164 -7.34 3.80 17.71
C HIS A 164 -6.76 2.80 16.70
N ALA A 165 -5.55 3.05 16.20
CA ALA A 165 -4.88 2.17 15.26
C ALA A 165 -4.61 0.80 15.87
N ARG A 166 -4.29 0.72 17.17
CA ARG A 166 -4.17 -0.56 17.87
C ARG A 166 -5.49 -1.33 17.91
N ALA A 167 -6.62 -0.65 18.13
CA ALA A 167 -7.94 -1.28 18.14
C ALA A 167 -8.39 -1.71 16.72
N SER A 168 -8.10 -0.88 15.73
CA SER A 168 -8.50 -1.07 14.33
C SER A 168 -7.48 -1.87 13.50
N HIS A 169 -6.37 -2.30 14.11
CA HIS A 169 -5.24 -2.96 13.42
C HIS A 169 -4.75 -2.14 12.21
N GLU A 170 -4.46 -0.86 12.44
CA GLU A 170 -3.94 0.05 11.43
C GLU A 170 -2.46 0.33 11.67
N ILE A 171 -1.75 0.67 10.60
CA ILE A 171 -0.30 0.92 10.64
C ILE A 171 -0.07 2.35 11.12
N VAL A 172 0.87 2.57 12.05
CA VAL A 172 1.27 3.93 12.47
C VAL A 172 2.75 4.12 12.21
N VAL A 173 3.09 5.17 11.48
CA VAL A 173 4.47 5.58 11.21
C VAL A 173 4.65 6.99 11.72
N ILE A 174 5.63 7.20 12.60
CA ILE A 174 5.97 8.51 13.16
C ILE A 174 7.30 8.96 12.54
N LEU A 175 7.25 10.02 11.74
CA LEU A 175 8.42 10.65 11.15
C LEU A 175 8.91 11.75 12.09
N CYS A 176 10.01 11.50 12.78
CA CYS A 176 10.49 12.33 13.88
C CYS A 176 11.76 13.09 13.52
N ASP A 177 11.74 14.40 13.72
CA ASP A 177 12.92 15.24 13.63
C ASP A 177 13.76 15.20 14.93
N TRP A 178 15.08 15.30 14.80
CA TRP A 178 16.04 15.38 15.92
C TRP A 178 15.82 16.62 16.77
N TRP A 179 15.55 17.75 16.13
CA TRP A 179 15.49 19.05 16.81
C TRP A 179 14.28 19.21 17.72
N LEU A 180 13.23 18.41 17.51
CA LEU A 180 12.11 18.35 18.45
C LEU A 180 12.53 17.99 19.88
N THR A 181 13.62 17.25 20.03
CA THR A 181 14.12 16.87 21.36
C THR A 181 14.67 18.05 22.18
N GLN A 182 14.86 19.20 21.53
CA GLN A 182 15.28 20.47 22.14
C GLN A 182 14.09 21.38 22.48
N LEU A 183 12.87 21.00 22.07
CA LEU A 183 11.65 21.73 22.40
C LEU A 183 10.89 20.98 23.50
N ASP A 184 10.86 21.55 24.71
CA ASP A 184 10.32 20.89 25.92
C ASP A 184 8.89 20.34 25.74
N ALA A 185 8.03 21.07 25.03
CA ALA A 185 6.64 20.67 24.78
C ALA A 185 6.57 19.36 23.96
N TYR A 186 7.36 19.27 22.90
CA TYR A 186 7.41 18.09 22.03
C TYR A 186 8.13 16.93 22.72
N GLN A 187 9.21 17.22 23.46
CA GLN A 187 9.92 16.20 24.23
C GLN A 187 8.99 15.49 25.22
N HIS A 188 8.12 16.22 25.92
CA HIS A 188 7.15 15.63 26.84
C HIS A 188 6.17 14.69 26.13
N ILE A 189 5.63 15.11 24.98
CA ILE A 189 4.69 14.30 24.19
C ILE A 189 5.36 13.03 23.68
N LEU A 190 6.55 13.15 23.08
CA LEU A 190 7.30 11.99 22.56
C LEU A 190 7.73 11.02 23.67
N ALA A 191 8.13 11.53 24.83
CA ALA A 191 8.45 10.70 25.99
C ALA A 191 7.22 10.02 26.60
N GLU A 192 6.03 10.63 26.51
CA GLU A 192 4.77 9.98 26.90
C GLU A 192 4.43 8.83 25.96
N ILE A 193 4.54 9.03 24.64
CA ILE A 193 4.34 8.00 23.63
C ILE A 193 5.27 6.81 23.88
N ASP A 194 6.57 7.07 24.06
CA ASP A 194 7.55 6.01 24.35
C ASP A 194 7.23 5.27 25.65
N ARG A 195 6.75 5.99 26.69
CA ARG A 195 6.45 5.39 27.99
C ARG A 195 5.23 4.47 27.97
N ARG A 196 4.18 4.86 27.23
CA ARG A 196 2.98 4.04 27.02
C ARG A 196 3.23 2.86 26.08
N GLY A 197 4.36 2.89 25.38
CA GLY A 197 4.79 1.89 24.44
C GLY A 197 4.23 2.16 23.05
N LEU A 198 5.12 2.19 22.06
CA LEU A 198 4.79 2.41 20.65
C LEU A 198 3.80 1.37 20.09
N GLY A 199 3.70 0.19 20.70
CA GLY A 199 2.84 -0.89 20.20
C GLY A 199 3.24 -1.27 18.78
N GLU A 200 2.33 -1.04 17.83
CA GLU A 200 2.54 -1.26 16.39
C GLU A 200 3.13 -0.04 15.67
N ALA A 201 3.36 1.08 16.37
CA ALA A 201 3.92 2.27 15.77
C ALA A 201 5.43 2.11 15.52
N VAL A 202 5.87 2.55 14.35
CA VAL A 202 7.29 2.62 13.98
C VAL A 202 7.72 4.07 13.93
N VAL A 203 8.82 4.39 14.61
CA VAL A 203 9.43 5.72 14.58
C VAL A 203 10.60 5.72 13.61
N MET A 204 10.57 6.63 12.65
CA MET A 204 11.65 6.85 11.70
C MET A 204 12.26 8.23 11.93
N VAL A 205 13.58 8.27 12.04
CA VAL A 205 14.32 9.47 12.41
C VAL A 205 15.36 9.81 11.34
N PRO A 206 14.97 10.62 10.33
CA PRO A 206 15.87 11.19 9.32
C PRO A 206 17.06 11.92 9.93
N ALA A 207 18.21 11.78 9.29
CA ALA A 207 19.46 12.44 9.71
C ALA A 207 20.34 12.72 8.50
N SER A 208 19.96 13.72 7.70
CA SER A 208 20.73 14.05 6.51
C SER A 208 22.17 14.43 6.87
N ARG A 209 23.14 13.85 6.17
CA ARG A 209 24.57 14.16 6.35
C ARG A 209 24.95 15.50 5.74
N THR A 210 24.12 16.06 4.86
CA THR A 210 24.34 17.38 4.26
C THR A 210 23.93 18.52 5.20
N ASP A 211 23.16 18.21 6.24
CA ASP A 211 22.78 19.17 7.27
C ASP A 211 23.91 19.39 8.29
N ARG A 212 24.80 20.33 7.97
CA ARG A 212 25.97 20.67 8.79
C ARG A 212 25.60 21.03 10.23
N GLU A 213 24.50 21.76 10.45
CA GLU A 213 24.11 22.17 11.80
C GLU A 213 23.69 20.98 12.65
N SER A 214 22.90 20.04 12.10
CA SER A 214 22.59 18.78 12.79
C SER A 214 23.82 17.95 13.06
N MET A 215 24.80 17.95 12.14
CA MET A 215 26.03 17.19 12.31
C MET A 215 26.98 17.78 13.35
N GLU A 216 27.01 19.11 13.49
CA GLU A 216 27.75 19.79 14.55
C GLU A 216 27.15 19.52 15.94
N ASN A 217 25.83 19.35 16.02
CA ASN A 217 25.11 19.09 17.27
C ASN A 217 24.74 17.60 17.47
N VAL A 218 25.34 16.69 16.69
CA VAL A 218 24.95 15.26 16.64
C VAL A 218 24.97 14.57 18.01
N ALA A 219 25.94 14.92 18.86
CA ALA A 219 26.08 14.31 20.19
C ALA A 219 24.92 14.70 21.11
N GLU A 220 24.54 15.98 21.10
CA GLU A 220 23.45 16.53 21.89
C GLU A 220 22.09 16.04 21.38
N LEU A 221 21.88 16.07 20.06
CA LEU A 221 20.64 15.59 19.44
C LEU A 221 20.43 14.09 19.66
N ARG A 222 21.48 13.27 19.55
CA ARG A 222 21.41 11.84 19.89
C ARG A 222 21.13 11.62 21.38
N PHE A 223 21.71 12.44 22.26
CA PHE A 223 21.43 12.36 23.68
C PHE A 223 19.97 12.71 23.99
N GLY A 224 19.44 13.77 23.37
CA GLY A 224 18.03 14.16 23.46
C GLY A 224 17.10 13.06 22.98
N LEU A 225 17.38 12.47 21.81
CA LEU A 225 16.59 11.37 21.25
C LEU A 225 16.60 10.14 22.14
N ARG A 226 17.77 9.73 22.66
CA ARG A 226 17.91 8.61 23.59
C ARG A 226 17.20 8.86 24.92
N SER A 227 17.20 10.11 25.39
CA SER A 227 16.53 10.51 26.62
C SER A 227 15.01 10.58 26.47
N THR A 228 14.53 10.82 25.24
CA THR A 228 13.10 10.87 24.90
C THR A 228 12.55 9.45 24.70
N PHE A 229 13.21 8.63 23.88
CA PHE A 229 12.77 7.27 23.52
C PHE A 229 13.45 6.17 24.35
N LYS A 230 13.38 6.24 25.68
CA LYS A 230 14.12 5.33 26.58
C LYS A 230 13.74 3.84 26.42
N GLN A 231 12.47 3.54 26.20
CA GLN A 231 11.97 2.17 26.06
C GLN A 231 12.31 1.65 24.66
N SER A 232 11.95 2.41 23.63
CA SER A 232 12.14 2.02 22.22
C SER A 232 13.61 1.93 21.84
N TRP A 233 14.49 2.71 22.48
CA TRP A 233 15.95 2.62 22.27
C TRP A 233 16.54 1.26 22.62
N LYS A 234 15.91 0.52 23.55
CA LYS A 234 16.38 -0.82 23.97
C LYS A 234 15.89 -1.94 23.03
N GLN A 235 14.81 -1.70 22.29
CA GLN A 235 14.13 -2.72 21.48
C GLN A 235 14.72 -2.88 20.06
N SER A 236 15.94 -2.38 19.83
CA SER A 236 16.68 -2.45 18.55
C SER A 236 15.99 -1.70 17.39
N GLN A 237 16.49 -1.86 16.15
CA GLN A 237 16.02 -1.10 14.98
C GLN A 237 14.59 -1.46 14.52
N THR A 238 13.89 -2.39 15.18
CA THR A 238 12.55 -2.83 14.76
C THR A 238 11.46 -1.77 14.92
N LEU A 239 11.56 -0.91 15.94
CA LEU A 239 10.55 0.14 16.20
C LEU A 239 11.12 1.55 16.05
N LEU A 240 12.45 1.67 15.97
CA LEU A 240 13.15 2.95 15.94
C LEU A 240 14.27 2.92 14.88
N HIS A 241 13.91 3.35 13.68
CA HIS A 241 14.83 3.53 12.56
C HIS A 241 15.50 4.90 12.71
N ARG A 242 16.84 4.94 12.74
CA ARG A 242 17.61 6.14 13.06
C ARG A 242 18.72 6.33 12.03
N ASP A 243 19.22 7.55 11.99
CA ASP A 243 20.39 7.92 11.19
C ASP A 243 20.16 7.70 9.68
N ILE A 244 18.92 7.89 9.21
CA ILE A 244 18.53 7.70 7.79
C ILE A 244 19.09 8.87 6.97
N ALA A 245 20.20 8.62 6.29
CA ALA A 245 21.07 9.67 5.75
C ALA A 245 20.62 10.27 4.42
N THR A 246 19.81 9.57 3.63
CA THR A 246 19.40 9.97 2.29
C THR A 246 17.92 9.69 2.05
N ALA A 247 17.34 10.37 1.06
CA ALA A 247 15.96 10.15 0.63
C ALA A 247 15.73 8.71 0.13
N ASP A 248 16.64 8.16 -0.69
CA ASP A 248 16.55 6.76 -1.14
C ASP A 248 16.58 5.74 0.02
N ALA A 249 17.38 6.01 1.06
CA ALA A 249 17.43 5.14 2.23
C ALA A 249 16.12 5.24 3.04
N PHE A 250 15.52 6.43 3.10
CA PHE A 250 14.20 6.61 3.69
C PHE A 250 13.13 5.83 2.94
N ASP A 251 13.11 5.90 1.61
CA ASP A 251 12.14 5.21 0.77
C ASP A 251 12.26 3.69 0.96
N ALA A 252 13.48 3.16 0.95
CA ALA A 252 13.74 1.74 1.17
C ALA A 252 13.31 1.27 2.57
N ASP A 253 13.65 2.03 3.62
CA ASP A 253 13.28 1.70 5.00
C ASP A 253 11.77 1.77 5.20
N LEU A 254 11.11 2.84 4.72
CA LEU A 254 9.67 3.01 4.85
C LEU A 254 8.94 1.90 4.09
N ALA A 255 9.38 1.58 2.87
CA ALA A 255 8.78 0.49 2.11
C ALA A 255 8.88 -0.85 2.84
N GLY A 256 10.02 -1.14 3.49
CA GLY A 256 10.21 -2.32 4.31
C GLY A 256 9.31 -2.34 5.55
N VAL A 257 9.18 -1.21 6.23
CA VAL A 257 8.30 -1.04 7.41
C VAL A 257 6.84 -1.28 7.05
N LEU A 258 6.36 -0.68 5.96
CA LEU A 258 4.99 -0.84 5.49
C LEU A 258 4.70 -2.29 5.08
N GLU A 259 5.64 -2.95 4.41
CA GLU A 259 5.52 -4.35 4.03
C GLU A 259 5.48 -5.27 5.26
N GLU A 260 6.34 -5.07 6.25
CA GLU A 260 6.34 -5.86 7.48
C GLU A 260 5.04 -5.67 8.26
N ALA A 261 4.60 -4.41 8.41
CA ALA A 261 3.37 -4.07 9.10
C ALA A 261 2.16 -4.69 8.39
N ARG A 262 2.08 -4.61 7.06
CA ARG A 262 1.02 -5.26 6.27
C ARG A 262 1.01 -6.78 6.44
N ASN A 263 2.18 -7.42 6.42
CA ASN A 263 2.29 -8.87 6.66
C ASN A 263 1.84 -9.27 8.08
N ARG A 264 2.05 -8.39 9.06
CA ARG A 264 1.55 -8.58 10.42
C ARG A 264 0.03 -8.49 10.49
N LEU A 265 -0.57 -7.51 9.79
CA LEU A 265 -2.03 -7.39 9.67
C LEU A 265 -2.67 -8.66 9.12
N PHE A 266 -2.16 -9.19 8.00
CA PHE A 266 -2.69 -10.41 7.40
C PHE A 266 -2.62 -11.64 8.33
N ARG A 267 -1.57 -11.76 9.14
CA ARG A 267 -1.42 -12.87 10.10
C ARG A 267 -2.48 -12.79 11.21
N THR A 268 -2.78 -11.59 11.68
CA THR A 268 -3.76 -11.38 12.75
C THR A 268 -5.19 -11.56 12.22
N ASP A 269 -5.49 -11.09 11.01
CA ASP A 269 -6.84 -11.18 10.42
C ASP A 269 -7.22 -12.63 10.04
N SER A 270 -6.22 -13.46 9.70
CA SER A 270 -6.42 -14.90 9.41
C SER A 270 -6.87 -15.73 10.62
N THR A 271 -6.85 -15.17 11.83
CA THR A 271 -7.30 -15.85 13.06
C THR A 271 -8.75 -15.55 13.45
N ARG A 272 -9.47 -14.77 12.64
CA ARG A 272 -10.90 -14.53 12.82
C ARG A 272 -11.69 -15.70 12.22
N PRO A 273 -12.28 -16.62 13.02
CA PRO A 273 -13.24 -17.56 12.45
C PRO A 273 -14.38 -16.73 11.86
N ALA A 274 -14.72 -16.99 10.59
CA ALA A 274 -15.90 -16.43 9.95
C ALA A 274 -17.08 -16.60 10.91
N THR A 275 -17.61 -15.48 11.37
CA THR A 275 -18.70 -15.47 12.34
C THR A 275 -19.98 -15.88 11.59
N ASP A 276 -20.58 -16.99 12.01
CA ASP A 276 -21.95 -17.46 11.72
C ASP A 276 -22.44 -17.39 10.26
N GLU A 277 -21.78 -18.09 9.33
CA GLU A 277 -22.50 -18.66 8.19
C GLU A 277 -22.92 -20.11 8.51
N PRO A 278 -24.19 -20.49 8.31
CA PRO A 278 -24.62 -21.87 8.51
C PRO A 278 -23.80 -22.77 7.59
N ILE A 279 -23.18 -23.80 8.17
CA ILE A 279 -22.42 -24.83 7.47
C ILE A 279 -23.31 -25.41 6.37
N VAL A 280 -23.16 -24.92 5.13
CA VAL A 280 -23.74 -25.57 3.96
C VAL A 280 -22.92 -26.84 3.76
N GLU A 281 -23.54 -27.99 4.04
CA GLU A 281 -22.94 -29.30 3.83
C GLU A 281 -22.37 -29.37 2.40
N ARG A 282 -21.06 -29.67 2.32
CA ARG A 282 -20.36 -29.86 1.05
C ARG A 282 -21.09 -30.94 0.22
N PRO A 283 -21.44 -30.65 -1.05
CA PRO A 283 -22.06 -31.66 -1.91
C PRO A 283 -21.05 -32.76 -2.21
N ILE A 284 -21.37 -33.98 -1.76
CA ILE A 284 -20.57 -35.17 -2.01
C ILE A 284 -20.89 -35.65 -3.44
N LEU A 285 -19.96 -35.48 -4.37
CA LEU A 285 -20.02 -36.10 -5.69
C LEU A 285 -19.87 -37.62 -5.52
N ARG A 286 -20.97 -38.37 -5.70
CA ARG A 286 -20.91 -39.81 -5.95
C ARG A 286 -20.73 -40.01 -7.46
N GLY A 287 -19.59 -40.57 -7.85
CA GLY A 287 -19.35 -40.99 -9.23
C GLY A 287 -20.14 -42.26 -9.60
N PRO A 288 -20.34 -42.52 -10.90
CA PRO A 288 -20.90 -43.77 -11.41
C PRO A 288 -19.94 -44.96 -11.33
#